data_AF-A0A635R8E7-F1
#
_entry.id   AF-A0A635R8E7-F1
#
_cell.length_a   1.000
_cell.length_b   1.000
_cell.length_c   1.000
_cell.angle_alpha   90.00
_cell.angle_beta   90.00
_cell.angle_gamma   90.00
#
_symmetry.space_group_name_H-M   'P 1'
#
loop_
_entity.id
_entity.type
_entity.pdbx_description
1 polymer ?
#
loop_
_entity_poly.entity_id
_entity_poly.type
_entity_poly.pdbx_seq_one_letter_code
_entity_poly.pdbx_strand_id
1 'polypeptide(L)'
;MAIAVGTVSTRGWARTPRERIREAMNHYTEAGYSQSQIYQGNVRSLAKAQQMYAQDPDGLASKVKSDLTAIYGNIFPEGVEVETKWEYLPDTDVRYRIIIQARAKSGGIWYDVERYVETETSRIEDE
;
A
#
# COMPACT_ATOMS: atom_id res chain seq x y z
N MET A 1 -5.61 5.65 -23.60
CA MET A 1 -5.25 4.21 -23.46
C MET A 1 -5.53 3.81 -22.02
N ALA A 2 -6.31 2.74 -21.79
CA ALA A 2 -6.61 2.26 -20.44
C ALA A 2 -5.48 1.32 -19.97
N ILE A 3 -4.79 1.68 -18.88
CA ILE A 3 -3.73 0.85 -18.32
C ILE A 3 -4.36 -0.34 -17.59
N ALA A 4 -3.97 -1.55 -18.01
CA ALA A 4 -4.47 -2.79 -17.45
C ALA A 4 -3.65 -3.13 -16.19
N VAL A 5 -4.35 -3.38 -15.08
CA VAL A 5 -3.75 -3.82 -13.82
C VAL A 5 -3.94 -5.34 -13.74
N GLY A 6 -2.86 -6.08 -13.49
CA GLY A 6 -2.95 -7.51 -13.17
C GLY A 6 -3.78 -7.70 -11.89
N THR A 7 -4.33 -8.90 -11.69
CA THR A 7 -4.93 -9.27 -10.39
C THR A 7 -4.06 -10.33 -9.75
N VAL A 8 -3.97 -10.34 -8.41
CA VAL A 8 -3.29 -11.43 -7.67
C VAL A 8 -4.17 -12.70 -7.64
N SER A 9 -5.43 -12.58 -8.07
CA SER A 9 -6.44 -13.64 -8.10
C SER A 9 -6.38 -14.45 -9.41
N THR A 10 -6.90 -15.68 -9.40
CA THR A 10 -7.10 -16.54 -10.58
C THR A 10 -8.08 -15.97 -11.63
N ARG A 11 -8.57 -14.73 -11.47
CA ARG A 11 -9.63 -14.10 -12.28
C ARG A 11 -9.14 -13.34 -13.53
N GLY A 12 -7.83 -13.17 -13.73
CA GLY A 12 -7.28 -12.52 -14.92
C GLY A 12 -6.95 -11.03 -14.75
N TRP A 13 -7.33 -10.16 -15.69
CA TRP A 13 -7.01 -8.72 -15.69
C TRP A 13 -8.15 -7.90 -15.07
N ALA A 14 -7.84 -6.90 -14.23
CA ALA A 14 -8.85 -6.00 -13.67
C ALA A 14 -9.45 -5.10 -14.77
N ARG A 15 -10.73 -5.29 -15.08
CA ARG A 15 -11.38 -4.64 -16.23
C ARG A 15 -12.06 -3.33 -15.84
N THR A 16 -12.60 -3.25 -14.63
CA THR A 16 -13.29 -2.05 -14.14
C THR A 16 -12.39 -1.15 -13.27
N PRO A 17 -12.64 0.17 -13.21
CA PRO A 17 -11.92 1.09 -12.31
C PRO A 17 -11.93 0.64 -10.84
N ARG A 18 -13.07 0.12 -10.38
CA ARG A 18 -13.25 -0.37 -9.01
C ARG A 18 -12.44 -1.63 -8.72
N GLU A 19 -12.30 -2.53 -9.68
CA GLU A 19 -11.40 -3.68 -9.55
C GLU A 19 -9.95 -3.21 -9.57
N ARG A 20 -9.58 -2.30 -10.48
CA ARG A 20 -8.20 -1.80 -10.59
C ARG A 20 -7.73 -1.10 -9.31
N ILE A 21 -8.57 -0.29 -8.67
CA ILE A 21 -8.19 0.41 -7.45
C ILE A 21 -7.97 -0.56 -6.28
N ARG A 22 -8.83 -1.58 -6.18
CA ARG A 22 -8.75 -2.62 -5.16
C ARG A 22 -7.55 -3.53 -5.38
N GLU A 23 -7.37 -4.01 -6.60
CA GLU A 23 -6.25 -4.91 -6.94
C GLU A 23 -4.92 -4.20 -6.77
N ALA A 24 -4.80 -2.92 -7.14
CA ALA A 24 -3.59 -2.14 -6.87
C ALA A 24 -3.29 -2.02 -5.35
N MET A 25 -4.31 -1.85 -4.50
CA MET A 25 -4.14 -1.88 -3.04
C MET A 25 -3.65 -3.26 -2.60
N ASN A 26 -4.32 -4.32 -3.05
CA ASN A 26 -3.98 -5.71 -2.71
C ASN A 26 -2.56 -6.04 -3.14
N HIS A 27 -2.17 -5.68 -4.36
CA HIS A 27 -0.81 -5.86 -4.86
C HIS A 27 0.22 -5.20 -3.97
N TYR A 28 -0.04 -3.99 -3.48
CA TYR A 28 0.91 -3.29 -2.61
C TYR A 28 1.00 -3.90 -1.20
N THR A 29 -0.13 -4.35 -0.63
CA THR A 29 -0.19 -4.88 0.74
C THR A 29 0.09 -6.38 0.83
N GLU A 30 -0.27 -7.16 -0.18
CA GLU A 30 -0.11 -8.61 -0.26
C GLU A 30 1.16 -9.04 -1.02
N ALA A 31 1.88 -8.11 -1.66
CA ALA A 31 3.24 -8.37 -2.13
C ALA A 31 4.17 -8.61 -0.93
N GLY A 32 4.11 -9.82 -0.38
CA GLY A 32 5.01 -10.30 0.66
C GLY A 32 6.45 -10.25 0.19
N TYR A 33 7.37 -10.17 1.15
CA TYR A 33 8.83 -10.10 1.00
C TYR A 33 9.40 -10.94 -0.16
N SER A 34 8.85 -12.14 -0.39
CA SER A 34 9.17 -13.07 -1.47
C SER A 34 9.11 -12.46 -2.89
N GLN A 35 8.14 -11.60 -3.20
CA GLN A 35 8.11 -10.95 -4.53
C GLN A 35 9.13 -9.82 -4.65
N SER A 36 9.43 -9.09 -3.57
CA SER A 36 10.46 -8.04 -3.62
C SER A 36 11.87 -8.59 -3.90
N GLN A 37 12.19 -9.80 -3.40
CA GLN A 37 13.46 -10.48 -3.71
C GLN A 37 13.54 -10.96 -5.17
N ILE A 38 12.45 -11.50 -5.73
CA ILE A 38 12.40 -11.96 -7.13
C ILE A 38 12.63 -10.79 -8.11
N TYR A 39 12.14 -9.60 -7.77
CA TYR A 39 12.31 -8.37 -8.57
C TYR A 39 13.46 -7.47 -8.07
N GLN A 40 14.50 -8.03 -7.43
CA GLN A 40 15.73 -7.33 -7.03
C GLN A 40 15.52 -6.05 -6.21
N GLY A 41 14.48 -6.00 -5.39
CA GLY A 41 14.16 -4.83 -4.57
C GLY A 41 13.51 -3.67 -5.31
N ASN A 42 13.15 -3.82 -6.59
CA ASN A 42 12.46 -2.79 -7.39
C ASN A 42 10.94 -2.74 -7.19
N VAL A 43 10.36 -3.68 -6.44
CA VAL A 43 8.93 -3.65 -6.11
C VAL A 43 8.72 -2.71 -4.92
N ARG A 44 7.84 -1.73 -5.10
CA ARG A 44 7.26 -0.96 -4.01
C ARG A 44 6.29 -1.88 -3.27
N SER A 45 6.70 -2.39 -2.11
CA SER A 45 5.88 -3.24 -1.26
C SER A 45 5.86 -2.72 0.17
N LEU A 46 4.73 -2.93 0.84
CA LEU A 46 4.58 -2.58 2.24
C LEU A 46 5.63 -3.27 3.12
N ALA A 47 5.94 -4.54 2.85
CA ALA A 47 6.95 -5.30 3.59
C ALA A 47 8.35 -4.65 3.56
N LYS A 48 8.74 -4.09 2.40
CA LYS A 48 10.03 -3.37 2.28
C LYS A 48 10.00 -2.06 3.06
N ALA A 49 8.88 -1.34 2.98
CA ALA A 49 8.71 -0.10 3.73
C ALA A 49 8.76 -0.39 5.25
N GLN A 50 8.08 -1.44 5.72
CA GLN A 50 8.12 -1.85 7.13
C GLN A 50 9.54 -2.16 7.61
N GLN A 51 10.37 -2.83 6.79
CA GLN A 51 11.77 -3.09 7.14
C GLN A 51 12.62 -1.82 7.22
N MET A 52 12.44 -0.89 6.28
CA MET A 52 13.23 0.35 6.24
C MET A 52 12.86 1.33 7.35
N TYR A 53 11.61 1.29 7.81
CA TYR A 53 11.04 2.26 8.75
C TYR A 53 10.49 1.59 10.02
N ALA A 54 11.08 0.46 10.44
CA ALA A 54 10.62 -0.34 11.58
C ALA A 54 10.53 0.45 12.91
N GLN A 55 11.31 1.52 13.04
CA GLN A 55 11.35 2.41 14.21
C GLN A 55 10.84 3.82 13.93
N ASP A 56 10.33 4.08 12.72
CA ASP A 56 9.83 5.40 12.30
C ASP A 56 8.43 5.27 11.66
N PRO A 57 7.36 5.22 12.48
CA PRO A 57 5.98 5.09 11.99
C PRO A 57 5.56 6.23 11.05
N ASP A 58 6.04 7.46 11.29
CA ASP A 58 5.76 8.63 10.45
C ASP A 58 6.45 8.54 9.09
N GLY A 59 7.72 8.10 9.08
CA GLY A 59 8.46 7.80 7.86
C GLY A 59 7.82 6.66 7.07
N LEU A 60 7.34 5.62 7.75
CA LEU A 60 6.63 4.51 7.14
C LEU A 60 5.33 4.98 6.48
N ALA A 61 4.48 5.73 7.19
CA ALA A 61 3.26 6.28 6.63
C ALA A 61 3.54 7.17 5.40
N SER A 62 4.52 8.06 5.50
CA SER A 62 4.94 8.94 4.40
C SER A 62 5.43 8.14 3.19
N LYS A 63 6.20 7.07 3.42
CA LYS A 63 6.70 6.19 2.37
C LYS A 63 5.56 5.45 1.67
N VAL A 64 4.63 4.89 2.45
CA VAL A 64 3.43 4.20 1.94
C VAL A 64 2.60 5.16 1.08
N LYS A 65 2.40 6.39 1.53
CA LYS A 65 1.68 7.42 0.75
C LYS A 65 2.37 7.68 -0.58
N SER A 66 3.69 7.89 -0.57
CA SER A 66 4.48 8.18 -1.78
C SER A 66 4.40 7.02 -2.79
N ASP A 67 4.56 5.79 -2.30
CA ASP A 67 4.56 4.59 -3.14
C ASP A 67 3.19 4.36 -3.79
N LEU A 68 2.12 4.42 -3.00
CA LEU A 68 0.76 4.27 -3.49
C LEU A 68 0.33 5.41 -4.40
N THR A 69 0.71 6.66 -4.10
CA THR A 69 0.41 7.81 -4.98
C THR A 69 0.99 7.58 -6.38
N ALA A 70 2.21 7.06 -6.47
CA ALA A 70 2.82 6.84 -7.77
C ALA A 70 2.36 5.52 -8.43
N ILE A 71 1.94 4.49 -7.69
CA ILE A 71 1.26 3.31 -8.26
C ILE A 71 -0.09 3.73 -8.86
N TYR A 72 -0.94 4.37 -8.06
CA TYR A 72 -2.25 4.83 -8.51
C TYR A 72 -2.16 5.88 -9.59
N GLY A 73 -1.20 6.82 -9.50
CA GLY A 73 -1.01 7.88 -10.51
C GLY A 73 -0.68 7.33 -11.89
N ASN A 74 0.05 6.21 -11.95
CA ASN A 74 0.28 5.49 -13.19
C ASN A 74 -1.00 4.83 -13.73
N ILE A 75 -1.92 4.37 -12.87
CA ILE A 75 -3.13 3.65 -13.29
C ILE A 75 -4.28 4.60 -13.63
N PHE A 76 -4.40 5.71 -12.90
CA PHE A 76 -5.49 6.68 -12.94
C PHE A 76 -4.95 8.11 -13.16
N PRO A 77 -4.61 8.48 -14.41
CA PRO A 77 -4.02 9.78 -14.71
C PRO A 77 -4.97 10.96 -14.49
N GLU A 78 -6.28 10.72 -14.34
CA GLU A 78 -7.30 11.77 -14.15
C GLU A 78 -7.28 12.40 -12.75
N GLY A 79 -6.69 11.73 -11.76
CA GLY A 79 -6.63 12.23 -10.39
C GLY A 79 -6.49 11.11 -9.37
N VAL A 80 -5.59 11.29 -8.41
CA VAL A 80 -5.31 10.35 -7.34
C VAL A 80 -5.07 11.11 -6.05
N GLU A 81 -5.64 10.61 -4.98
CA GLU A 81 -5.36 11.10 -3.64
C GLU A 81 -5.18 9.93 -2.70
N VAL A 82 -4.10 9.99 -1.91
CA VAL A 82 -3.75 8.97 -0.93
C VAL A 82 -3.52 9.65 0.40
N GLU A 83 -4.21 9.17 1.42
CA GLU A 83 -4.03 9.52 2.81
C GLU A 83 -3.55 8.31 3.60
N THR A 84 -2.57 8.55 4.47
CA THR A 84 -2.02 7.53 5.36
C THR A 84 -1.95 8.11 6.75
N LYS A 85 -2.45 7.35 7.72
CA LYS A 85 -2.37 7.68 9.15
C LYS A 85 -1.85 6.45 9.88
N TRP A 86 -1.28 6.66 11.05
CA TRP A 86 -0.90 5.56 11.92
C TRP A 86 -1.36 5.87 13.34
N GLU A 87 -1.62 4.83 14.11
CA GLU A 87 -1.96 4.94 15.54
C GLU A 87 -1.49 3.71 16.29
N TYR A 88 -1.08 3.90 17.55
CA TYR A 88 -0.76 2.79 18.44
C TYR A 88 -2.03 1.99 18.76
N LEU A 89 -1.87 0.68 18.93
CA LEU A 89 -2.95 -0.16 19.41
C LEU A 89 -3.16 0.09 20.91
N PRO A 90 -4.41 0.08 21.41
CA PRO A 90 -4.75 0.51 22.77
C PRO A 90 -4.07 -0.29 23.89
N ASP A 91 -3.49 -1.45 23.58
CA ASP A 91 -2.89 -2.38 24.54
C ASP A 91 -1.36 -2.47 24.45
N THR A 92 -0.70 -1.62 23.64
CA THR A 92 0.75 -1.78 23.40
C THR A 92 1.43 -0.54 22.82
N ASP A 93 2.58 -0.17 23.39
CA ASP A 93 3.46 0.89 22.89
C ASP A 93 4.40 0.43 21.76
N VAL A 94 4.30 -0.84 21.36
CA VAL A 94 5.17 -1.44 20.33
C VAL A 94 4.40 -1.86 19.09
N ARG A 95 3.08 -2.08 19.15
CA ARG A 95 2.29 -2.36 17.95
C ARG A 95 1.49 -1.13 17.55
N TYR A 96 1.54 -0.83 16.27
CA TYR A 96 0.79 0.25 15.66
C TYR A 96 0.14 -0.24 14.38
N ARG A 97 -0.98 0.39 14.02
CA ARG A 97 -1.63 0.12 12.74
C ARG A 97 -1.47 1.31 11.82
N ILE A 98 -1.28 1.02 10.54
CA ILE A 98 -1.32 2.02 9.47
C ILE A 98 -2.68 1.91 8.80
N ILE A 99 -3.38 3.04 8.77
CA ILE A 99 -4.61 3.25 8.04
C ILE A 99 -4.25 3.87 6.71
N ILE A 100 -4.65 3.21 5.63
CA ILE A 100 -4.39 3.63 4.26
C ILE A 100 -5.73 3.90 3.58
N GLN A 101 -5.94 5.12 3.12
CA GLN A 101 -7.10 5.54 2.35
C GLN A 101 -6.62 6.03 0.99
N ALA A 102 -7.15 5.46 -0.10
CA ALA A 102 -6.83 5.89 -1.44
C ALA A 102 -8.12 6.13 -2.23
N ARG A 103 -8.16 7.22 -2.99
CA ARG A 103 -9.20 7.50 -3.97
C ARG A 103 -8.59 7.86 -5.32
N ALA A 104 -9.21 7.37 -6.38
CA ALA A 104 -8.76 7.61 -7.74
C ALA A 104 -9.94 7.97 -8.65
N LYS A 105 -9.71 8.87 -9.59
CA LYS A 105 -10.70 9.34 -10.55
C LYS A 105 -10.60 8.55 -11.84
N SER A 106 -11.75 8.12 -12.37
CA SER A 106 -11.83 7.51 -13.70
C SER A 106 -13.17 7.85 -14.34
N GLY A 107 -13.13 8.38 -15.56
CA GLY A 107 -14.34 8.79 -16.29
C GLY A 107 -15.15 9.84 -15.55
N GLY A 108 -14.49 10.75 -14.82
CA GLY A 108 -15.17 11.78 -14.03
C GLY A 108 -15.67 11.34 -12.65
N ILE A 109 -15.66 10.04 -12.33
CA ILE A 109 -16.16 9.47 -11.07
C ILE A 109 -14.99 9.13 -10.15
N TRP A 110 -15.15 9.43 -8.85
CA TRP A 110 -14.20 9.02 -7.82
C TRP A 110 -14.52 7.61 -7.29
N TYR A 111 -13.49 6.80 -7.16
CA TYR A 111 -13.54 5.47 -6.56
C TYR A 111 -12.61 5.43 -5.36
N ASP A 112 -13.08 4.89 -4.24
CA ASP A 112 -12.35 4.80 -2.97
C ASP A 112 -11.99 3.36 -2.59
N VAL A 113 -10.90 3.22 -1.84
CA VAL A 113 -10.49 1.99 -1.18
C VAL A 113 -9.78 2.32 0.13
N GLU A 114 -10.05 1.53 1.17
CA GLU A 114 -9.42 1.64 2.48
C GLU A 114 -8.82 0.29 2.88
N ARG A 115 -7.67 0.34 3.55
CA ARG A 115 -6.98 -0.83 4.09
C ARG A 115 -6.32 -0.52 5.43
N TYR A 116 -6.40 -1.49 6.33
CA TYR A 116 -5.74 -1.48 7.64
C TYR A 116 -4.61 -2.48 7.62
N VAL A 117 -3.44 -2.07 8.10
CA VAL A 117 -2.30 -2.97 8.23
C VAL A 117 -1.69 -2.81 9.62
N GLU A 118 -1.69 -3.89 10.38
CA GLU A 118 -1.03 -3.96 11.68
C GLU A 118 0.45 -4.25 11.51
N THR A 119 1.28 -3.59 12.32
CA THR A 119 2.72 -3.80 12.32
C THR A 119 3.24 -3.72 13.76
N GLU A 120 4.35 -4.39 14.01
CA GLU A 120 5.05 -4.36 15.29
C GLU A 120 6.42 -3.69 15.11
N THR A 121 6.80 -2.83 16.04
CA THR A 121 8.17 -2.33 16.13
C THR A 121 9.01 -3.40 16.83
N SER A 122 10.06 -3.86 16.16
CA SER A 122 11.05 -4.71 16.82
C SER A 122 11.96 -3.82 17.66
N ARG A 123 11.68 -3.72 18.96
CA ARG A 123 12.76 -3.42 19.91
C ARG A 123 13.65 -4.65 19.95
N ILE A 124 14.82 -4.57 19.33
CA ILE A 124 15.91 -5.48 19.70
C ILE A 124 16.25 -5.06 21.14
N GLU A 125 15.82 -5.86 22.11
CA GLU A 125 16.42 -5.83 23.44
C GLU A 125 17.84 -6.36 23.26
N ASP A 126 18.81 -5.44 23.15
CA ASP A 126 20.23 -5.76 23.36
C ASP A 126 20.36 -6.24 24.82
N GLU A 127 20.69 -7.53 24.98
CA GLU A 127 21.02 -8.19 26.26
C GLU A 127 22.39 -7.76 26.78
#